data_AF-A0A0B4EKL5-F1
#
_entry.id   AF-A0A0B4EKL5-F1
#
_cell.length_a   1.000
_cell.length_b   1.000
_cell.length_c   1.000
_cell.angle_alpha   90.00
_cell.angle_beta   90.00
_cell.angle_gamma   90.00
#
_symmetry.space_group_name_H-M   'P 1'
#
loop_
_entity.id
_entity.type
_entity.pdbx_description
1 polymer ?
#
loop_
_entity_poly.entity_id
_entity_poly.type
_entity_poly.pdbx_seq_one_letter_code
_entity_poly.pdbx_strand_id
1 'polypeptide(L)'
;MDLESLDDIENPVNLNFHYKEELAARSVQELMSYQDIMNEPFAQRVESLRGWYRRCIERAETRPENHGSSVRPLDFNSLCDAIQTAGSVRFFGGASLTILQRFIQRGVASNVRCHLQVGSYDPSANLFPNQFNISLNPKAARFVFNHFTEFSDFAVVPSQAAQSTKYSLAGLKHEGGRCLERRVLGFNCHEDPLKIAEKQVTIEKDYPNQACTMPDLTAFLCALIPNFNGSTLGYAQVDDDDGALIFRRESSGIPMYDIMDNRTLRETEVVAILSSLAAGKDMPELVL
;
A
#
# COMPACT_ATOMS: atom_id res chain seq x y z
N MET A 1 -6.62 -2.16 12.88
CA MET A 1 -6.28 -3.26 11.95
C MET A 1 -7.55 -4.03 11.63
N ASP A 2 -7.80 -4.38 10.37
CA ASP A 2 -8.91 -5.27 9.99
C ASP A 2 -8.55 -6.72 10.34
N LEU A 3 -8.72 -7.05 11.61
CA LEU A 3 -8.48 -8.41 12.11
C LEU A 3 -9.65 -9.34 11.74
N GLU A 4 -10.83 -8.77 11.46
CA GLU A 4 -12.03 -9.52 11.11
C GLU A 4 -11.90 -10.18 9.74
N SER A 5 -11.17 -9.55 8.80
CA SER A 5 -10.94 -10.11 7.47
C SER A 5 -9.82 -11.17 7.43
N LEU A 6 -9.15 -11.50 8.54
CA LEU A 6 -8.03 -12.45 8.53
C LEU A 6 -8.49 -13.87 8.17
N ASP A 7 -9.67 -14.28 8.63
CA ASP A 7 -10.25 -15.58 8.32
C ASP A 7 -10.69 -15.69 6.85
N ASP A 8 -10.83 -14.54 6.17
CA ASP A 8 -11.22 -14.44 4.76
C ASP A 8 -10.02 -14.33 3.81
N ILE A 9 -8.79 -14.39 4.32
CA ILE A 9 -7.57 -14.40 3.48
C ILE A 9 -7.39 -15.82 2.92
N GLU A 10 -7.48 -15.96 1.60
CA GLU A 10 -7.29 -17.24 0.93
C GLU A 10 -5.79 -17.56 0.73
N ASN A 11 -4.94 -16.53 0.63
CA ASN A 11 -3.50 -16.70 0.44
C ASN A 11 -2.68 -15.82 1.42
N PRO A 12 -2.08 -16.42 2.47
CA PRO A 12 -1.33 -15.68 3.48
C PRO A 12 0.07 -15.27 3.02
N VAL A 13 0.45 -15.55 1.76
CA VAL A 13 1.82 -15.28 1.29
C VAL A 13 2.16 -13.79 1.36
N ASN A 14 1.18 -12.89 1.31
CA ASN A 14 1.40 -11.47 1.61
C ASN A 14 1.91 -11.24 3.05
N LEU A 15 1.33 -11.91 4.05
CA LEU A 15 1.86 -11.87 5.41
C LEU A 15 3.32 -12.35 5.47
N ASN A 16 3.72 -13.31 4.62
CA ASN A 16 5.09 -13.81 4.53
C ASN A 16 6.04 -12.93 3.68
N PHE A 17 5.55 -12.16 2.73
CA PHE A 17 6.40 -11.19 2.01
C PHE A 17 6.65 -9.94 2.84
N HIS A 18 5.66 -9.51 3.64
CA HIS A 18 5.70 -8.25 4.37
C HIS A 18 6.14 -8.37 5.84
N TYR A 19 6.26 -9.57 6.44
CA TYR A 19 6.63 -9.69 7.87
C TYR A 19 7.99 -9.08 8.23
N LYS A 20 8.93 -8.95 7.28
CA LYS A 20 10.22 -8.30 7.54
C LYS A 20 10.15 -6.78 7.45
N GLU A 21 9.18 -6.23 6.74
CA GLU A 21 9.03 -4.77 6.60
C GLU A 21 8.81 -4.09 7.95
N GLU A 22 7.99 -4.71 8.79
CA GLU A 22 7.68 -4.18 10.11
C GLU A 22 8.89 -4.17 11.06
N LEU A 23 9.93 -4.95 10.76
CA LEU A 23 11.16 -5.01 11.55
C LEU A 23 12.11 -3.85 11.20
N ALA A 24 12.14 -3.41 9.94
CA ALA A 24 13.07 -2.37 9.49
C ALA A 24 12.89 -1.03 10.23
N ALA A 25 11.69 -0.77 10.76
CA ALA A 25 11.38 0.44 11.52
C ALA A 25 11.75 0.36 13.03
N ARG A 26 12.12 -0.82 13.54
CA ARG A 26 12.30 -1.09 14.98
C ARG A 26 13.64 -0.60 15.51
N SER A 27 13.72 -0.44 16.83
CA SER A 27 14.97 -0.15 17.53
C SER A 27 15.84 -1.40 17.67
N VAL A 28 17.14 -1.22 17.92
CA VAL A 28 18.10 -2.31 18.18
C VAL A 28 17.60 -3.23 19.29
N GLN A 29 17.14 -2.67 20.41
CA GLN A 29 16.63 -3.44 21.54
C GLN A 29 15.40 -4.28 21.18
N GLU A 30 14.48 -3.73 20.38
CA GLU A 30 13.29 -4.46 19.92
C GLU A 30 13.67 -5.61 18.99
N LEU A 31 14.65 -5.41 18.11
CA LEU A 31 15.14 -6.42 17.18
C LEU A 31 15.88 -7.54 17.89
N MET A 32 16.74 -7.24 18.85
CA MET A 32 17.41 -8.27 19.66
C MET A 32 16.39 -9.10 20.44
N SER A 33 15.43 -8.44 21.10
CA SER A 33 14.35 -9.15 21.79
C SER A 33 13.51 -10.00 20.85
N TYR A 34 13.25 -9.52 19.62
CA TYR A 34 12.54 -10.31 18.61
C TYR A 34 13.36 -11.54 18.20
N GLN A 35 14.66 -11.40 17.94
CA GLN A 35 15.54 -12.51 17.58
C GLN A 35 15.60 -13.58 18.68
N ASP A 36 15.69 -13.16 19.95
CA ASP A 36 15.66 -14.07 21.10
C ASP A 36 14.35 -14.89 21.11
N ILE A 37 13.21 -14.22 20.91
CA ILE A 37 11.89 -14.87 20.86
C ILE A 37 11.81 -15.86 19.69
N MET A 38 12.38 -15.52 18.53
CA MET A 38 12.36 -16.41 17.35
C MET A 38 13.18 -17.69 17.55
N ASN A 39 14.05 -17.76 18.56
CA ASN A 39 14.78 -18.97 18.95
C ASN A 39 14.00 -19.86 19.94
N GLU A 40 12.86 -19.40 20.46
CA GLU A 40 12.03 -20.17 21.38
C GLU A 40 11.26 -21.30 20.68
N PRO A 41 10.88 -22.38 21.40
CA PRO A 41 9.95 -23.40 20.91
C PRO A 41 8.62 -22.78 20.45
N PHE A 42 8.00 -23.33 19.41
CA PHE A 42 6.84 -22.72 18.74
C PHE A 42 5.72 -22.27 19.68
N ALA A 43 5.31 -23.13 20.62
CA ALA A 43 4.23 -22.81 21.56
C ALA A 43 4.56 -21.58 22.43
N GLN A 44 5.80 -21.49 22.93
CA GLN A 44 6.27 -20.36 23.74
C GLN A 44 6.45 -19.12 22.87
N ARG A 45 7.04 -19.28 21.68
CA ARG A 45 7.28 -18.19 20.72
C ARG A 45 6.01 -17.42 20.40
N VAL A 46 4.88 -18.11 20.19
CA VAL A 46 3.59 -17.46 19.89
C VAL A 46 3.15 -16.53 21.02
N GLU A 47 3.26 -16.97 22.27
CA GLU A 47 2.89 -16.16 23.43
C GLU A 47 3.85 -14.99 23.63
N SER A 48 5.15 -15.24 23.52
CA SER A 48 6.20 -14.23 23.62
C SER A 48 6.08 -13.15 22.53
N LEU A 49 5.81 -13.54 21.28
CA LEU A 49 5.58 -12.60 20.17
C LEU A 49 4.36 -11.74 20.44
N ARG A 50 3.23 -12.32 20.89
CA ARG A 50 2.04 -11.54 21.27
C ARG A 50 2.34 -10.53 22.36
N GLY A 51 3.10 -10.93 23.39
CA GLY A 51 3.56 -10.04 24.45
C GLY A 51 4.48 -8.93 23.92
N TRP A 52 5.37 -9.26 22.98
CA TRP A 52 6.26 -8.29 22.34
C TRP A 52 5.49 -7.24 21.54
N TYR A 53 4.56 -7.64 20.68
CA TYR A 53 3.71 -6.69 19.94
C TYR A 53 2.90 -5.79 20.87
N ARG A 54 2.33 -6.34 21.96
CA ARG A 54 1.58 -5.54 22.94
C ARG A 54 2.45 -4.44 23.55
N ARG A 55 3.66 -4.78 24.00
CA ARG A 55 4.62 -3.80 24.54
C ARG A 55 5.05 -2.77 23.48
N CYS A 56 5.22 -3.18 22.23
CA CYS A 56 5.52 -2.26 21.14
C CYS A 56 4.37 -1.28 20.88
N ILE A 57 3.12 -1.73 20.94
CA ILE A 57 1.93 -0.88 20.81
C ILE A 57 1.86 0.11 21.98
N GLU A 58 1.93 -0.37 23.23
CA GLU A 58 1.91 0.48 24.43
C GLU A 58 3.01 1.55 24.39
N ARG A 59 4.21 1.17 23.95
CA ARG A 59 5.32 2.11 23.76
C ARG A 59 5.05 3.12 22.65
N ALA A 60 4.43 2.71 21.54
CA ALA A 60 4.09 3.62 20.47
C ALA A 60 3.03 4.64 20.91
N GLU A 61 2.02 4.21 21.67
CA GLU A 61 0.94 5.07 22.19
C GLU A 61 1.43 6.07 23.26
N THR A 62 2.50 5.73 23.99
CA THR A 62 3.06 6.59 25.05
C THR A 62 4.08 7.62 24.54
N ARG A 63 4.46 7.57 23.26
CA ARG A 63 5.39 8.54 22.68
C ARG A 63 4.74 9.93 22.54
N PRO A 64 5.46 11.03 22.88
CA PRO A 64 4.93 12.38 22.77
C PRO A 64 4.39 12.73 21.38
N GLU A 65 5.08 12.29 20.32
CA GLU A 65 4.69 12.52 18.92
C GLU A 65 3.40 11.78 18.52
N ASN A 66 2.99 10.78 19.29
CA ASN A 66 1.78 9.98 19.06
C ASN A 66 0.70 10.29 20.10
N HIS A 67 0.84 11.36 20.87
CA HIS A 67 -0.13 11.70 21.92
C HIS A 67 -1.54 11.85 21.33
N GLY A 68 -2.50 11.09 21.87
CA GLY A 68 -3.87 11.04 21.38
C GLY A 68 -4.13 10.02 20.26
N SER A 69 -3.09 9.34 19.77
CA SER A 69 -3.23 8.19 18.86
C SER A 69 -3.40 6.91 19.67
N SER A 70 -4.24 5.99 19.17
CA SER A 70 -4.35 4.64 19.73
C SER A 70 -4.46 3.61 18.63
N VAL A 71 -3.89 2.42 18.85
CA VAL A 71 -3.94 1.30 17.90
C VAL A 71 -5.03 0.35 18.35
N ARG A 72 -6.22 0.46 17.74
CA ARG A 72 -7.38 -0.37 18.05
C ARG A 72 -7.71 -1.32 16.89
N PRO A 73 -8.44 -2.42 17.15
CA PRO A 73 -9.14 -3.15 16.10
C PRO A 73 -9.98 -2.18 15.27
N LEU A 74 -10.09 -2.44 13.97
CA LEU A 74 -10.96 -1.66 13.11
C LEU A 74 -12.41 -1.85 13.57
N ASP A 75 -13.08 -0.80 14.03
CA ASP A 75 -14.52 -0.80 14.19
C ASP A 75 -15.15 -0.48 12.84
N PHE A 76 -15.54 -1.53 12.13
CA PHE A 76 -16.07 -1.39 10.78
C PHE A 76 -17.41 -0.65 10.74
N ASN A 77 -18.25 -0.78 11.78
CA ASN A 77 -19.52 -0.07 11.84
C ASN A 77 -19.29 1.43 11.99
N SER A 78 -18.41 1.83 12.92
CA SER A 78 -18.01 3.23 13.10
C SER A 78 -17.38 3.81 11.83
N LEU A 79 -16.60 3.02 11.09
CA LEU A 79 -16.06 3.43 9.80
C LEU A 79 -17.17 3.68 8.76
N CYS A 80 -18.14 2.77 8.65
CA CYS A 80 -19.29 2.95 7.75
C CYS A 80 -20.11 4.20 8.12
N ASP A 81 -20.36 4.44 9.41
CA ASP A 81 -21.08 5.63 9.89
C ASP A 81 -20.32 6.92 9.55
N ALA A 82 -18.99 6.89 9.69
CA ALA A 82 -18.14 8.01 9.31
C ALA A 82 -18.18 8.29 7.80
N ILE A 83 -18.13 7.25 6.95
CA ILE A 83 -18.27 7.38 5.49
C ILE A 83 -19.64 7.94 5.11
N GLN A 84 -20.70 7.45 5.76
CA GLN A 84 -22.05 7.93 5.53
C GLN A 84 -22.19 9.42 5.89
N THR A 85 -21.57 9.84 7.00
CA THR A 85 -21.62 11.22 7.51
C THR A 85 -20.79 12.19 6.67
N ALA A 86 -19.63 11.75 6.15
CA ALA A 86 -18.72 12.62 5.40
C ALA A 86 -19.25 13.06 4.03
N GLY A 87 -20.28 12.40 3.49
CA GLY A 87 -20.87 12.70 2.17
C GLY A 87 -20.01 12.28 0.98
N SER A 88 -18.69 12.45 1.05
CA SER A 88 -17.73 11.89 0.10
C SER A 88 -16.39 11.57 0.78
N VAL A 89 -15.83 10.40 0.48
CA VAL A 89 -14.55 9.92 1.00
C VAL A 89 -13.69 9.42 -0.15
N ARG A 90 -12.40 9.77 -0.15
CA ARG A 90 -11.44 9.17 -1.08
C ARG A 90 -10.77 7.98 -0.43
N PHE A 91 -10.82 6.84 -1.10
CA PHE A 91 -10.17 5.61 -0.69
C PHE A 91 -8.97 5.34 -1.60
N PHE A 92 -7.80 5.21 -0.99
CA PHE A 92 -6.59 4.74 -1.66
C PHE A 92 -6.30 3.33 -1.19
N GLY A 93 -6.24 2.38 -2.11
CA GLY A 93 -6.05 0.97 -1.77
C GLY A 93 -4.94 0.31 -2.58
N GLY A 94 -4.14 -0.48 -1.89
CA GLY A 94 -3.13 -1.38 -2.48
C GLY A 94 -3.11 -2.73 -1.78
N ALA A 95 -4.22 -3.11 -1.14
CA ALA A 95 -4.38 -4.37 -0.41
C ALA A 95 -5.77 -4.97 -0.69
N SER A 96 -6.05 -6.16 -0.12
CA SER A 96 -7.23 -6.99 -0.41
C SER A 96 -8.52 -6.19 -0.65
N LEU A 97 -9.27 -6.57 -1.68
CA LEU A 97 -10.53 -5.93 -2.06
C LEU A 97 -11.69 -6.27 -1.12
N THR A 98 -11.46 -7.07 -0.08
CA THR A 98 -12.47 -7.47 0.93
C THR A 98 -13.15 -6.27 1.57
N ILE A 99 -12.42 -5.22 1.97
CA ILE A 99 -13.02 -4.05 2.61
C ILE A 99 -13.96 -3.30 1.66
N LEU A 100 -13.66 -3.27 0.36
CA LEU A 100 -14.50 -2.64 -0.67
C LEU A 100 -15.78 -3.44 -0.91
N GLN A 101 -15.69 -4.78 -0.92
CA GLN A 101 -16.87 -5.64 -0.93
C GLN A 101 -17.77 -5.35 0.28
N ARG A 102 -17.18 -5.20 1.48
CA ARG A 102 -17.95 -4.87 2.68
C ARG A 102 -18.60 -3.48 2.57
N PHE A 103 -17.94 -2.48 1.99
CA PHE A 103 -18.55 -1.16 1.75
C PHE A 103 -19.79 -1.23 0.85
N ILE A 104 -19.74 -2.02 -0.22
CA ILE A 104 -20.90 -2.29 -1.08
C ILE A 104 -22.01 -2.96 -0.26
N GLN A 105 -21.70 -4.04 0.46
CA GLN A 105 -22.68 -4.79 1.26
C GLN A 105 -23.33 -3.95 2.37
N ARG A 106 -22.64 -2.93 2.88
CA ARG A 106 -23.18 -1.99 3.87
C ARG A 106 -23.86 -0.77 3.26
N GLY A 107 -23.89 -0.64 1.93
CA GLY A 107 -24.57 0.45 1.23
C GLY A 107 -23.87 1.81 1.37
N VAL A 108 -22.58 1.84 1.68
CA VAL A 108 -21.80 3.09 1.82
C VAL A 108 -20.90 3.38 0.61
N ALA A 109 -20.81 2.44 -0.35
CA ALA A 109 -19.94 2.55 -1.53
C ALA A 109 -20.21 3.81 -2.37
N SER A 110 -21.47 4.26 -2.46
CA SER A 110 -21.86 5.46 -3.21
C SER A 110 -21.23 6.75 -2.68
N ASN A 111 -20.68 6.75 -1.47
CA ASN A 111 -19.97 7.89 -0.88
C ASN A 111 -18.45 7.77 -1.06
N VAL A 112 -17.95 6.69 -1.65
CA VAL A 112 -16.51 6.38 -1.71
C VAL A 112 -16.00 6.54 -3.15
N ARG A 113 -14.88 7.26 -3.28
CA ARG A 113 -14.09 7.45 -4.50
C ARG A 113 -12.83 6.59 -4.42
N CYS A 114 -12.81 5.49 -5.16
CA CYS A 114 -11.77 4.46 -5.05
C CYS A 114 -10.66 4.66 -6.09
N HIS A 115 -9.41 4.70 -5.63
CA HIS A 115 -8.22 4.69 -6.48
C HIS A 115 -7.29 3.56 -6.02
N LEU A 116 -7.08 2.56 -6.89
CA LEU A 116 -6.47 1.29 -6.48
C LEU A 116 -5.24 0.91 -7.28
N GLN A 117 -4.19 0.44 -6.62
CA GLN A 117 -3.12 -0.34 -7.27
C GLN A 117 -3.59 -1.80 -7.38
N VAL A 118 -4.10 -2.19 -8.55
CA VAL A 118 -4.64 -3.55 -8.76
C VAL A 118 -4.67 -3.90 -10.24
N GLY A 119 -4.55 -5.20 -10.53
CA GLY A 119 -4.65 -5.74 -11.88
C GLY A 119 -3.33 -5.77 -12.64
N SER A 120 -3.29 -6.55 -13.71
CA SER A 120 -2.12 -6.73 -14.58
C SER A 120 -2.59 -7.11 -15.99
N TYR A 121 -1.97 -6.52 -17.01
CA TYR A 121 -2.20 -6.93 -18.41
C TYR A 121 -1.34 -8.11 -18.86
N ASP A 122 -0.29 -8.38 -18.10
CA ASP A 122 0.67 -9.43 -18.37
C ASP A 122 0.65 -10.40 -17.19
N PRO A 123 -0.09 -11.52 -17.30
CA PRO A 123 -0.13 -12.54 -16.27
C PRO A 123 1.25 -13.13 -15.98
N SER A 124 2.21 -13.09 -16.92
CA SER A 124 3.54 -13.63 -16.73
C SER A 124 4.39 -12.85 -15.72
N ALA A 125 4.01 -11.58 -15.46
CA ALA A 125 4.65 -10.74 -14.46
C ALA A 125 4.09 -10.95 -13.04
N ASN A 126 3.04 -11.77 -12.88
CA ASN A 126 2.44 -12.04 -11.58
C ASN A 126 3.20 -13.14 -10.82
N LEU A 127 3.34 -12.97 -9.50
CA LEU A 127 3.89 -14.00 -8.61
C LEU A 127 2.93 -15.19 -8.40
N PHE A 128 1.65 -15.00 -8.70
CA PHE A 128 0.57 -15.98 -8.63
C PHE A 128 -0.22 -15.95 -9.95
N PRO A 129 -1.18 -16.87 -10.18
CA PRO A 129 -2.08 -16.74 -11.34
C PRO A 129 -2.79 -15.37 -11.41
N ASN A 130 -3.06 -14.78 -10.25
CA ASN A 130 -3.62 -13.45 -10.08
C ASN A 130 -2.55 -12.40 -9.72
N GLN A 131 -2.82 -11.12 -9.99
CA GLN A 131 -2.04 -10.03 -9.42
C GLN A 131 -2.11 -10.07 -7.89
N PHE A 132 -1.03 -9.68 -7.22
CA PHE A 132 -0.83 -9.85 -5.77
C PHE A 132 -2.03 -9.42 -4.89
N ASN A 133 -2.66 -8.26 -5.16
CA ASN A 133 -3.78 -7.75 -4.36
C ASN A 133 -5.09 -8.49 -4.65
N ILE A 134 -5.22 -9.05 -5.85
CA ILE A 134 -6.32 -9.95 -6.22
C ILE A 134 -6.14 -11.31 -5.54
N SER A 135 -4.91 -11.83 -5.47
CA SER A 135 -4.60 -13.14 -4.89
C SER A 135 -4.96 -13.27 -3.41
N LEU A 136 -5.11 -12.17 -2.68
CA LEU A 136 -5.49 -12.18 -1.25
C LEU A 136 -6.90 -12.71 -1.04
N ASN A 137 -7.83 -12.29 -1.90
CA ASN A 137 -9.20 -12.73 -1.90
C ASN A 137 -9.81 -12.54 -3.32
N PRO A 138 -9.62 -13.53 -4.21
CA PRO A 138 -10.11 -13.45 -5.59
C PRO A 138 -11.63 -13.31 -5.69
N LYS A 139 -12.37 -13.89 -4.72
CA LYS A 139 -13.83 -13.77 -4.65
C LYS A 139 -14.27 -12.33 -4.38
N ALA A 140 -13.63 -11.67 -3.42
CA ALA A 140 -13.89 -10.26 -3.13
C ALA A 140 -13.50 -9.38 -4.31
N ALA A 141 -12.37 -9.65 -4.97
CA ALA A 141 -11.93 -8.91 -6.15
C ALA A 141 -12.95 -9.00 -7.29
N ARG A 142 -13.40 -10.22 -7.62
CA ARG A 142 -14.44 -10.46 -8.63
C ARG A 142 -15.74 -9.74 -8.29
N PHE A 143 -16.18 -9.82 -7.03
CA PHE A 143 -17.37 -9.11 -6.57
C PHE A 143 -17.21 -7.61 -6.78
N VAL A 144 -16.11 -7.01 -6.32
CA VAL A 144 -15.88 -5.57 -6.46
C VAL A 144 -15.81 -5.14 -7.92
N PHE A 145 -15.14 -5.91 -8.79
CA PHE A 145 -15.07 -5.57 -10.22
C PHE A 145 -16.41 -5.69 -10.94
N ASN A 146 -17.31 -6.56 -10.51
CA ASN A 146 -18.67 -6.64 -11.06
C ASN A 146 -19.59 -5.52 -10.56
N HIS A 147 -19.22 -4.89 -9.44
CA HIS A 147 -20.01 -3.89 -8.75
C HIS A 147 -19.30 -2.52 -8.69
N PHE A 148 -18.28 -2.29 -9.52
CA PHE A 148 -17.44 -1.09 -9.45
C PHE A 148 -18.22 0.21 -9.68
N THR A 149 -19.34 0.15 -10.42
CA THR A 149 -20.21 1.29 -10.68
C THR A 149 -21.07 1.70 -9.48
N GLU A 150 -21.07 0.93 -8.39
CA GLU A 150 -21.72 1.32 -7.13
C GLU A 150 -20.90 2.35 -6.34
N PHE A 151 -19.61 2.49 -6.65
CA PHE A 151 -18.78 3.55 -6.10
C PHE A 151 -19.03 4.87 -6.83
N SER A 152 -18.87 5.98 -6.11
CA SER A 152 -19.00 7.32 -6.73
C SER A 152 -17.95 7.59 -7.81
N ASP A 153 -16.77 7.00 -7.62
CA ASP A 153 -15.64 7.04 -8.55
C ASP A 153 -14.84 5.76 -8.33
N PHE A 154 -14.33 5.15 -9.39
CA PHE A 154 -13.55 3.92 -9.31
C PHE A 154 -12.52 3.90 -10.42
N ALA A 155 -11.25 4.03 -10.05
CA ALA A 155 -10.12 3.97 -10.97
C ALA A 155 -9.04 3.01 -10.47
N VAL A 156 -8.41 2.30 -11.40
CA VAL A 156 -7.32 1.36 -11.10
C VAL A 156 -6.01 1.78 -11.76
N VAL A 157 -4.89 1.34 -11.19
CA VAL A 157 -3.53 1.53 -11.72
C VAL A 157 -2.89 0.13 -11.78
N PRO A 158 -2.89 -0.51 -12.96
CA PRO A 158 -2.36 -1.86 -13.11
C PRO A 158 -0.85 -1.91 -12.84
N SER A 159 -0.35 -3.10 -12.51
CA SER A 159 1.05 -3.30 -12.10
C SER A 159 2.07 -2.71 -13.08
N GLN A 160 1.83 -2.84 -14.39
CA GLN A 160 2.71 -2.28 -15.43
C GLN A 160 2.82 -0.75 -15.30
N ALA A 161 1.67 -0.06 -15.22
CA ALA A 161 1.64 1.39 -15.04
C ALA A 161 2.21 1.80 -13.69
N ALA A 162 1.85 1.10 -12.61
CA ALA A 162 2.33 1.40 -11.25
C ALA A 162 3.85 1.23 -11.10
N GLN A 163 4.44 0.27 -11.82
CA GLN A 163 5.87 -0.03 -11.81
C GLN A 163 6.68 0.73 -12.88
N SER A 164 6.03 1.49 -13.76
CA SER A 164 6.69 2.28 -14.80
C SER A 164 7.61 3.37 -14.24
N THR A 165 7.34 3.81 -13.01
CA THR A 165 8.03 4.94 -12.37
C THR A 165 8.95 4.46 -11.27
N LYS A 166 10.23 4.83 -11.37
CA LYS A 166 11.24 4.64 -10.32
C LYS A 166 11.52 5.95 -9.61
N TYR A 167 11.65 5.91 -8.29
CA TYR A 167 11.89 7.06 -7.44
C TYR A 167 13.29 6.98 -6.86
N SER A 168 14.08 8.04 -6.99
CA SER A 168 15.38 8.16 -6.32
C SER A 168 15.24 7.94 -4.81
N LEU A 169 16.07 7.05 -4.25
CA LEU A 169 16.06 6.77 -2.82
C LEU A 169 16.48 8.00 -2.01
N ALA A 170 17.42 8.79 -2.51
CA ALA A 170 17.83 10.05 -1.90
C ALA A 170 16.65 11.04 -1.80
N GLY A 171 15.86 11.16 -2.88
CA GLY A 171 14.65 12.00 -2.88
C GLY A 171 13.58 11.52 -1.90
N LEU A 172 13.33 10.21 -1.84
CA LEU A 172 12.41 9.64 -0.85
C LEU A 172 12.89 9.91 0.58
N LYS A 173 14.19 9.72 0.85
CA LYS A 173 14.76 10.03 2.16
C LYS A 173 14.66 11.51 2.51
N HIS A 174 14.88 12.41 1.56
CA HIS A 174 14.81 13.85 1.79
C HIS A 174 13.45 14.25 2.37
N GLU A 175 12.37 13.74 1.77
CA GLU A 175 10.99 14.08 2.14
C GLU A 175 10.48 13.26 3.34
N GLY A 176 10.74 11.95 3.37
CA GLY A 176 10.22 11.07 4.42
C GLY A 176 11.16 10.86 5.61
N GLY A 177 12.34 11.48 5.59
CA GLY A 177 13.36 11.39 6.62
C GLY A 177 13.80 9.96 6.95
N ARG A 178 14.22 9.76 8.21
CA ARG A 178 14.70 8.45 8.67
C ARG A 178 13.62 7.37 8.66
N CYS A 179 12.34 7.74 8.79
CA CYS A 179 11.25 6.77 8.76
C CYS A 179 11.15 6.11 7.38
N LEU A 180 11.11 6.92 6.32
CA LEU A 180 11.03 6.40 4.95
C LEU A 180 12.32 5.72 4.53
N GLU A 181 13.49 6.26 4.90
CA GLU A 181 14.78 5.61 4.66
C GLU A 181 14.81 4.17 5.19
N ARG A 182 14.39 3.95 6.44
CA ARG A 182 14.37 2.61 7.04
C ARG A 182 13.48 1.64 6.26
N ARG A 183 12.29 2.09 5.85
CA ARG A 183 11.34 1.28 5.07
C ARG A 183 11.92 0.90 3.71
N VAL A 184 12.48 1.87 2.99
CA VAL A 184 13.12 1.66 1.69
C VAL A 184 14.29 0.69 1.81
N LEU A 185 15.18 0.87 2.79
CA LEU A 185 16.32 -0.02 2.99
C LEU A 185 15.88 -1.46 3.29
N GLY A 186 14.89 -1.64 4.17
CA GLY A 186 14.39 -2.97 4.51
C GLY A 186 13.63 -3.65 3.38
N PHE A 187 12.72 -2.92 2.72
CA PHE A 187 11.84 -3.51 1.71
C PHE A 187 12.48 -3.56 0.32
N ASN A 188 13.00 -2.44 -0.18
CA ASN A 188 13.49 -2.32 -1.56
C ASN A 188 14.97 -2.68 -1.71
N CYS A 189 15.78 -2.50 -0.67
CA CYS A 189 17.20 -2.87 -0.69
C CYS A 189 17.49 -4.21 0.01
N HIS A 190 16.48 -4.80 0.67
CA HIS A 190 16.59 -6.06 1.42
C HIS A 190 17.69 -6.06 2.49
N GLU A 191 17.96 -4.88 3.07
CA GLU A 191 18.97 -4.75 4.10
C GLU A 191 18.49 -5.32 5.44
N ASP A 192 19.45 -5.82 6.21
CA ASP A 192 19.17 -6.42 7.51
C ASP A 192 18.63 -5.35 8.50
N PRO A 193 17.49 -5.59 9.16
CA PRO A 193 16.90 -4.63 10.10
C PRO A 193 17.85 -4.16 11.20
N LEU A 194 18.75 -5.03 11.70
CA LEU A 194 19.70 -4.67 12.75
C LEU A 194 20.77 -3.73 12.21
N LYS A 195 21.32 -4.00 11.02
CA LYS A 195 22.24 -3.08 10.32
C LYS A 195 21.60 -1.72 10.08
N ILE A 196 20.33 -1.68 9.68
CA ILE A 196 19.56 -0.45 9.49
C ILE A 196 19.39 0.28 10.83
N ALA A 197 19.01 -0.41 11.90
CA ALA A 197 18.79 0.18 13.21
C ALA A 197 20.07 0.78 13.81
N GLU A 198 21.20 0.10 13.63
CA GLU A 198 22.54 0.51 14.06
C GLU A 198 23.21 1.54 13.14
N LYS A 199 22.54 1.93 12.04
CA LYS A 199 23.07 2.87 11.03
C LYS A 199 24.37 2.39 10.37
N GLN A 200 24.58 1.07 10.29
CA GLN A 200 25.71 0.50 9.53
C GLN A 200 25.51 0.69 8.02
N VAL A 201 24.25 0.75 7.59
CA VAL A 201 23.81 1.02 6.21
C VAL A 201 22.91 2.27 6.16
N THR A 202 23.11 3.10 5.14
CA THR A 202 22.36 4.34 4.89
C THR A 202 22.20 4.58 3.38
N ILE A 203 21.18 5.33 2.99
CA ILE A 203 20.96 5.63 1.56
C ILE A 203 22.13 6.43 0.97
N GLU A 204 22.66 7.44 1.66
CA GLU A 204 23.71 8.31 1.11
C GLU A 204 25.05 7.60 0.92
N LYS A 205 25.38 6.69 1.84
CA LYS A 205 26.65 5.97 1.79
C LYS A 205 26.59 4.80 0.81
N ASP A 206 25.53 4.01 0.89
CA ASP A 206 25.50 2.68 0.28
C ASP A 206 24.62 2.65 -0.99
N TYR A 207 23.67 3.59 -1.14
CA TYR A 207 22.70 3.63 -2.25
C TYR A 207 22.48 5.04 -2.87
N PRO A 208 23.50 5.90 -3.03
CA PRO A 208 23.30 7.32 -3.35
C PRO A 208 22.60 7.58 -4.68
N ASN A 209 22.77 6.69 -5.65
CA ASN A 209 22.24 6.82 -7.01
C ASN A 209 21.13 5.79 -7.32
N GLN A 210 20.66 5.05 -6.32
CA GLN A 210 19.65 4.02 -6.53
C GLN A 210 18.26 4.65 -6.65
N ALA A 211 17.41 3.99 -7.43
CA ALA A 211 15.98 4.26 -7.51
C ALA A 211 15.20 2.95 -7.50
N CYS A 212 14.00 2.96 -6.95
CA CYS A 212 13.13 1.78 -6.89
C CYS A 212 11.72 2.12 -7.38
N THR A 213 11.00 1.09 -7.83
CA THR A 213 9.57 1.22 -8.09
C THR A 213 8.83 1.29 -6.76
N MET A 214 7.76 2.08 -6.72
CA MET A 214 6.85 2.18 -5.57
C MET A 214 5.41 2.15 -6.08
N PRO A 215 4.84 0.95 -6.38
CA PRO A 215 3.56 0.82 -7.06
C PRO A 215 2.42 1.60 -6.38
N ASP A 216 2.31 1.50 -5.06
CA ASP A 216 1.27 2.21 -4.30
C ASP A 216 1.47 3.72 -4.32
N LEU A 217 2.72 4.19 -4.27
CA LEU A 217 3.02 5.62 -4.41
C LEU A 217 2.67 6.11 -5.81
N THR A 218 3.04 5.37 -6.87
CA THR A 218 2.65 5.73 -8.24
C THR A 218 1.13 5.78 -8.38
N ALA A 219 0.40 4.80 -7.85
CA ALA A 219 -1.05 4.78 -7.90
C ALA A 219 -1.67 5.97 -7.16
N PHE A 220 -1.11 6.31 -5.98
CA PHE A 220 -1.49 7.48 -5.21
C PHE A 220 -1.24 8.79 -6.00
N LEU A 221 -0.08 8.93 -6.63
CA LEU A 221 0.28 10.11 -7.42
C LEU A 221 -0.58 10.25 -8.68
N CYS A 222 -0.91 9.16 -9.40
CA CYS A 222 -1.85 9.20 -10.53
C CYS A 222 -3.23 9.74 -10.15
N ALA A 223 -3.70 9.40 -8.95
CA ALA A 223 -5.00 9.84 -8.45
C ALA A 223 -5.00 11.29 -7.96
N LEU A 224 -3.84 11.86 -7.64
CA LEU A 224 -3.73 13.20 -7.07
C LEU A 224 -3.23 14.25 -8.07
N ILE A 225 -2.28 13.89 -8.92
CA ILE A 225 -1.62 14.81 -9.83
C ILE A 225 -2.13 14.53 -11.25
N PRO A 226 -2.80 15.50 -11.89
CA PRO A 226 -3.24 15.34 -13.27
C PRO A 226 -2.08 15.00 -14.19
N ASN A 227 -2.28 13.98 -15.03
CA ASN A 227 -1.28 13.52 -16.00
C ASN A 227 0.08 13.20 -15.35
N PHE A 228 0.07 12.69 -14.11
CA PHE A 228 1.29 12.29 -13.42
C PHE A 228 2.13 11.38 -14.29
N ASN A 229 3.36 11.81 -14.57
CA ASN A 229 4.29 11.09 -15.41
C ASN A 229 3.72 10.67 -16.79
N GLY A 230 2.87 11.52 -17.38
CA GLY A 230 2.22 11.22 -18.66
C GLY A 230 1.08 10.21 -18.55
N SER A 231 0.55 9.97 -17.34
CA SER A 231 -0.58 9.07 -17.15
C SER A 231 -1.77 9.50 -17.99
N THR A 232 -2.38 8.55 -18.69
CA THR A 232 -3.62 8.78 -19.44
C THR A 232 -4.75 7.95 -18.84
N LEU A 233 -5.96 8.50 -18.87
CA LEU A 233 -7.16 7.74 -18.52
C LEU A 233 -7.56 6.84 -19.69
N GLY A 234 -7.68 5.55 -19.42
CA GLY A 234 -8.23 4.55 -20.33
C GLY A 234 -9.22 3.65 -19.59
N TYR A 235 -9.51 2.49 -20.18
CA TYR A 235 -10.42 1.51 -19.59
C TYR A 235 -9.84 0.11 -19.66
N ALA A 236 -10.23 -0.70 -18.68
CA ALA A 236 -9.98 -2.13 -18.70
C ALA A 236 -11.25 -2.95 -18.52
N GLN A 237 -11.29 -4.09 -19.19
CA GLN A 237 -12.17 -5.19 -18.83
C GLN A 237 -11.39 -6.23 -18.05
N VAL A 238 -12.09 -6.97 -17.20
CA VAL A 238 -11.53 -8.06 -16.42
C VAL A 238 -12.11 -9.36 -16.96
N ASP A 239 -11.26 -10.19 -17.54
CA ASP A 239 -11.61 -11.55 -17.92
C ASP A 239 -11.35 -12.49 -16.76
N ASP A 240 -12.16 -13.53 -16.68
CA ASP A 240 -11.92 -14.67 -15.80
C ASP A 240 -11.48 -15.87 -16.63
N ASP A 241 -10.21 -16.23 -16.50
CA ASP A 241 -9.61 -17.41 -17.11
C ASP A 241 -9.29 -18.43 -16.04
N ASP A 242 -10.21 -19.37 -15.82
CA ASP A 242 -10.12 -20.45 -14.82
C ASP A 242 -9.75 -19.96 -13.40
N GLY A 243 -10.36 -18.84 -12.97
CA GLY A 243 -10.11 -18.22 -11.66
C GLY A 243 -8.99 -17.18 -11.63
N ALA A 244 -8.26 -16.99 -12.74
CA ALA A 244 -7.34 -15.88 -12.92
C ALA A 244 -8.07 -14.66 -13.52
N LEU A 245 -8.06 -13.54 -12.79
CA LEU A 245 -8.60 -12.27 -13.20
C LEU A 245 -7.55 -11.47 -13.98
N ILE A 246 -7.72 -11.39 -15.29
CA ILE A 246 -6.76 -10.78 -16.22
C ILE A 246 -7.33 -9.46 -16.74
N PHE A 247 -6.53 -8.39 -16.71
CA PHE A 247 -6.94 -7.09 -17.24
C PHE A 247 -6.63 -7.02 -18.73
N ARG A 248 -7.60 -6.58 -19.53
CA ARG A 248 -7.40 -6.24 -20.94
C ARG A 248 -7.74 -4.78 -21.16
N ARG A 249 -6.87 -4.08 -21.91
CA ARG A 249 -7.13 -2.71 -22.34
C ARG A 249 -8.28 -2.72 -23.35
N GLU A 250 -9.26 -1.87 -23.11
CA GLU A 250 -10.48 -1.79 -23.92
C GLU A 250 -10.95 -0.33 -24.05
N SER A 251 -11.93 -0.07 -24.92
CA SER A 251 -12.51 1.27 -25.08
C SER A 251 -13.55 1.63 -24.01
N SER A 252 -13.94 0.67 -23.17
CA SER A 252 -14.93 0.84 -22.10
C SER A 252 -14.72 -0.20 -21.00
N GLY A 253 -15.14 0.10 -19.78
CA GLY A 253 -15.01 -0.80 -18.63
C GLY A 253 -14.62 -0.03 -17.38
N ILE A 254 -13.78 -0.66 -16.55
CA ILE A 254 -13.23 -0.06 -15.33
C ILE A 254 -12.26 1.07 -15.72
N PRO A 255 -12.48 2.32 -15.26
CA PRO A 255 -11.55 3.41 -15.47
C PRO A 255 -10.16 3.09 -14.94
N MET A 256 -9.14 3.54 -15.66
CA MET A 256 -7.79 3.09 -15.40
C MET A 256 -6.75 4.13 -15.79
N TYR A 257 -5.79 4.38 -14.90
CA TYR A 257 -4.61 5.17 -15.23
C TYR A 257 -3.54 4.27 -15.84
N ASP A 258 -3.17 4.58 -17.07
CA ASP A 258 -2.08 3.90 -17.78
C ASP A 258 -0.87 4.82 -17.93
N ILE A 259 0.33 4.27 -17.81
CA ILE A 259 1.59 4.96 -18.04
C ILE A 259 2.40 4.10 -19.00
N MET A 260 2.58 4.61 -20.22
CA MET A 260 3.25 3.86 -21.29
C MET A 260 4.78 3.92 -21.18
N ASP A 261 5.31 5.02 -20.65
CA ASP A 261 6.74 5.28 -20.61
C ASP A 261 7.34 4.96 -19.25
N ASN A 262 8.42 4.17 -19.28
CA ASN A 262 9.23 3.94 -18.09
C ASN A 262 10.08 5.17 -17.79
N ARG A 263 10.03 5.67 -16.56
CA ARG A 263 10.84 6.82 -16.13
C ARG A 263 11.46 6.61 -14.77
N THR A 264 12.67 7.14 -14.60
CA THR A 264 13.32 7.27 -13.30
C THR A 264 13.34 8.75 -12.90
N LEU A 265 12.70 9.08 -11.78
CA LEU A 265 12.68 10.41 -11.19
C LEU A 265 13.94 10.62 -10.34
N ARG A 266 14.67 11.68 -10.64
CA ARG A 266 15.85 12.08 -9.85
C ARG A 266 15.43 12.69 -8.52
N GLU A 267 16.38 12.81 -7.59
CA GLU A 267 16.15 13.38 -6.25
C GLU A 267 15.36 14.69 -6.29
N THR A 268 15.81 15.65 -7.12
CA THR A 268 15.16 16.97 -7.24
C THR A 268 13.73 16.90 -7.76
N GLU A 269 13.42 15.93 -8.62
CA GLU A 269 12.07 15.72 -9.16
C GLU A 269 11.16 15.08 -8.10
N VAL A 270 11.66 14.09 -7.36
CA VAL A 270 10.92 13.45 -6.25
C VAL A 270 10.58 14.47 -5.16
N VAL A 271 11.58 15.25 -4.73
CA VAL A 271 11.40 16.33 -3.73
C VAL A 271 10.36 17.33 -4.22
N ALA A 272 10.49 17.83 -5.46
CA ALA A 272 9.54 18.80 -5.99
C ALA A 272 8.09 18.27 -6.01
N ILE A 273 7.89 17.03 -6.46
CA ILE A 273 6.55 16.40 -6.53
C ILE A 273 5.93 16.28 -5.12
N LEU A 274 6.67 15.72 -4.16
CA LEU A 274 6.14 15.46 -2.82
C LEU A 274 5.95 16.74 -2.01
N SER A 275 6.89 17.69 -2.09
CA SER A 275 6.75 19.01 -1.49
C SER A 275 5.54 19.78 -2.04
N SER A 276 5.27 19.67 -3.35
CA SER A 276 4.14 20.36 -3.97
C SER A 276 2.78 19.80 -3.52
N LEU A 277 2.70 18.47 -3.35
CA LEU A 277 1.54 17.81 -2.77
C LEU A 277 1.30 18.23 -1.32
N ALA A 278 2.36 18.27 -0.50
CA ALA A 278 2.25 18.72 0.89
C ALA A 278 1.79 20.18 0.99
N ALA A 279 2.16 21.02 0.02
CA ALA A 279 1.73 22.42 -0.07
C ALA A 279 0.35 22.60 -0.72
N GLY A 280 -0.30 21.53 -1.21
CA GLY A 280 -1.61 21.58 -1.87
C GLY A 280 -1.61 22.28 -3.25
N LYS A 281 -0.45 22.45 -3.90
CA LYS A 281 -0.32 23.27 -5.13
C LYS A 281 -0.70 22.54 -6.42
N ASP A 282 -0.51 21.22 -6.47
CA ASP A 282 -0.77 20.39 -7.66
C ASP A 282 -2.09 19.60 -7.60
N MET A 283 -3.00 20.00 -6.70
CA MET A 283 -4.31 19.38 -6.53
C MET A 283 -5.37 20.27 -7.20
N PRO A 284 -5.94 19.91 -8.35
CA PRO A 284 -7.07 20.66 -8.91
C PRO A 284 -8.23 20.54 -7.94
N GLU A 285 -8.70 21.69 -7.46
CA GLU A 285 -9.83 21.89 -6.54
C GLU A 285 -10.08 20.70 -5.58
N LEU A 286 -9.40 20.76 -4.43
CA LEU A 286 -9.94 20.29 -3.16
C LEU A 286 -11.26 21.06 -2.88
N VAL A 287 -12.34 20.73 -3.59
CA VAL A 287 -13.68 21.07 -3.11
C VAL A 287 -13.93 20.13 -1.93
N LEU A 288 -13.63 20.66 -0.73
CA LEU A 288 -14.11 20.15 0.55
C LEU A 288 -15.63 20.03 0.53
#